data_AF-A0A7W1DCT7-F1
#
_entry.id   AF-A0A7W1DCT7-F1
#
_cell.length_a   1.000
_cell.length_b   1.000
_cell.length_c   1.000
_cell.angle_alpha   90.00
_cell.angle_beta   90.00
_cell.angle_gamma   90.00
#
_symmetry.space_group_name_H-M   'P 1'
#
loop_
_entity.id
_entity.type
_entity.pdbx_description
1 polymer ?
#
loop_
_entity_poly.entity_id
_entity_poly.type
_entity_poly.pdbx_seq_one_letter_code
_entity_poly.pdbx_strand_id
1 'polypeptide(L)'
;MSFKQKFISAVTLAFAIIAFTTFVSAQDISTTQPQDSESKQQKRERRGFGKRGERGDKHRGGKMHGLEQLNLTDAQKTQIKSLMESSRTANQGTFQEMRDLKMKKRDGIITTEEQARMQQLKTQMKATAEQTHSSILAVLTPEQRAQLEQIKEQHKQQREKRREMRQNGQ
;
A
#
# COMPACT_ATOMS: atom_id res chain seq x y z
N MET A 1 45.80 11.19 -18.61
CA MET A 1 45.13 12.51 -18.51
C MET A 1 43.67 12.25 -18.10
N SER A 2 43.33 12.09 -16.82
CA SER A 2 42.98 13.11 -15.81
C SER A 2 42.16 14.29 -16.33
N PHE A 3 40.83 14.24 -16.15
CA PHE A 3 40.04 15.41 -15.78
C PHE A 3 38.93 15.03 -14.79
N LYS A 4 39.26 15.21 -13.52
CA LYS A 4 38.33 15.33 -12.39
C LYS A 4 37.65 16.69 -12.51
N GLN A 5 36.33 16.77 -12.51
CA GLN A 5 35.64 17.99 -12.08
C GLN A 5 34.54 17.64 -11.10
N LYS A 6 34.76 18.11 -9.87
CA LYS A 6 33.88 18.07 -8.72
C LYS A 6 32.97 19.29 -8.84
N PHE A 7 31.65 19.10 -8.85
CA PHE A 7 30.73 20.18 -8.52
C PHE A 7 30.03 19.83 -7.22
N ILE A 8 30.64 20.33 -6.13
CA ILE A 8 30.01 20.49 -4.83
C ILE A 8 29.13 21.73 -4.98
N SER A 9 27.80 21.56 -4.96
CA SER A 9 26.88 22.68 -4.81
C SER A 9 26.01 22.43 -3.60
N ALA A 10 26.44 23.03 -2.48
CA ALA A 10 25.66 23.11 -1.26
C ALA A 10 24.45 24.02 -1.51
N VAL A 11 23.24 23.45 -1.50
CA VAL A 11 21.99 24.20 -1.47
C VAL A 11 21.40 23.98 -0.09
N THR A 12 21.84 24.82 0.86
CA THR A 12 21.14 25.05 2.12
C THR A 12 19.88 25.83 1.84
N LEU A 13 18.72 25.19 1.97
CA LEU A 13 17.44 25.86 1.87
C LEU A 13 16.65 25.65 3.15
N ALA A 14 16.69 26.68 3.99
CA ALA A 14 15.88 26.81 5.19
C ALA A 14 14.42 27.03 4.79
N PHE A 15 13.50 26.24 5.35
CA PHE A 15 12.07 26.53 5.28
C PHE A 15 11.46 26.58 6.68
N ALA A 16 10.77 27.69 6.91
CA ALA A 16 10.21 28.15 8.16
C ALA A 16 9.05 27.29 8.66
N ILE A 17 8.97 27.14 9.98
CA ILE A 17 7.87 26.49 10.71
C ILE A 17 6.69 27.46 10.73
N ILE A 18 5.59 27.11 10.07
CA ILE A 18 4.30 27.79 10.23
C ILE A 18 3.53 27.04 11.32
N ALA A 19 3.33 27.69 12.47
CA ALA A 19 2.43 27.22 13.51
C ALA A 19 0.98 27.36 13.03
N PHE A 20 0.22 26.26 13.03
CA PHE A 20 -1.22 26.29 12.77
C PHE A 20 -1.98 26.02 14.08
N THR A 21 -2.81 26.99 14.44
CA THR A 21 -3.61 27.06 15.66
C THR A 21 -4.83 26.14 15.60
N THR A 22 -5.22 25.62 16.77
CA THR A 22 -6.36 24.73 17.01
C THR A 22 -7.70 25.45 16.86
N PHE A 23 -8.68 24.82 16.19
CA PHE A 23 -10.09 25.15 16.35
C PHE A 23 -10.84 23.96 16.96
N VAL A 24 -11.52 24.25 18.08
CA VAL A 24 -12.53 23.43 18.75
C VAL A 24 -13.89 23.79 18.17
N SER A 25 -14.75 22.80 17.90
CA SER A 25 -16.20 23.01 17.86
C SER A 25 -16.90 21.83 18.51
N ALA A 26 -17.55 22.13 19.64
CA ALA A 26 -18.50 21.29 20.34
C ALA A 26 -19.88 21.47 19.70
N GLN A 27 -20.61 20.37 19.45
CA GLN A 27 -22.07 20.40 19.40
C GLN A 27 -22.66 19.10 19.96
N ASP A 28 -23.60 19.31 20.87
CA ASP A 28 -24.52 18.39 21.52
C ASP A 28 -25.27 17.48 20.56
N ILE A 29 -25.48 16.21 20.96
CA ILE A 29 -26.72 15.49 20.65
C ILE A 29 -27.10 14.64 21.87
N SER A 30 -28.21 15.02 22.50
CA SER A 30 -28.92 14.26 23.52
C SER A 30 -29.73 13.10 22.92
N THR A 31 -29.97 12.10 23.77
CA THR A 31 -31.08 11.12 23.73
C THR A 31 -30.85 9.85 22.89
N THR A 32 -30.81 8.68 23.55
CA THR A 32 -31.91 7.69 23.59
C THR A 32 -31.54 6.51 24.52
N GLN A 33 -32.48 6.12 25.38
CA GLN A 33 -32.45 4.95 26.29
C GLN A 33 -32.27 3.61 25.56
N PRO A 34 -31.65 2.59 26.19
CA PRO A 34 -31.79 1.20 25.77
C PRO A 34 -32.90 0.49 26.58
N GLN A 35 -33.82 -0.16 25.88
CA GLN A 35 -34.76 -1.13 26.46
C GLN A 35 -34.63 -2.47 25.75
N ASP A 36 -34.73 -3.53 26.55
CA ASP A 36 -34.49 -4.95 26.33
C ASP A 36 -34.90 -5.58 24.99
N SER A 37 -34.19 -6.66 24.63
CA SER A 37 -34.83 -7.95 24.31
C SER A 37 -33.80 -9.09 24.25
N GLU A 38 -34.21 -10.20 24.86
CA GLU A 38 -33.46 -11.40 25.16
C GLU A 38 -33.10 -12.30 23.97
N SER A 39 -32.18 -13.20 24.29
CA SER A 39 -31.82 -14.47 23.65
C SER A 39 -32.94 -15.24 22.92
N LYS A 40 -32.58 -15.91 21.81
CA LYS A 40 -32.51 -17.39 21.80
C LYS A 40 -31.86 -17.96 20.54
N GLN A 41 -31.08 -19.00 20.82
CA GLN A 41 -30.37 -19.88 19.92
C GLN A 41 -31.28 -20.50 18.85
N GLN A 42 -30.86 -20.47 17.59
CA GLN A 42 -31.22 -21.53 16.64
C GLN A 42 -29.98 -22.07 15.94
N LYS A 43 -29.65 -23.27 16.41
CA LYS A 43 -28.72 -24.29 15.93
C LYS A 43 -28.87 -24.46 14.41
N ARG A 44 -27.88 -24.00 13.64
CA ARG A 44 -27.73 -24.38 12.22
C ARG A 44 -26.81 -25.58 12.11
N GLU A 45 -27.41 -26.69 11.73
CA GLU A 45 -26.74 -27.95 11.43
C GLU A 45 -25.82 -27.82 10.21
N ARG A 46 -24.69 -28.51 10.33
CA ARG A 46 -23.61 -28.61 9.35
C ARG A 46 -24.06 -29.46 8.15
N ARG A 47 -23.95 -28.93 6.94
CA ARG A 47 -23.67 -29.71 5.72
C ARG A 47 -22.50 -29.08 4.98
N GLY A 48 -21.54 -29.94 4.63
CA GLY A 48 -20.16 -29.60 4.36
C GLY A 48 -19.92 -28.76 3.10
N PHE A 49 -19.12 -27.71 3.29
CA PHE A 49 -18.29 -27.10 2.26
C PHE A 49 -16.91 -26.90 2.87
N GLY A 50 -15.86 -27.34 2.19
CA GLY A 50 -14.51 -27.45 2.73
C GLY A 50 -14.00 -26.17 3.38
N LYS A 51 -13.52 -26.28 4.62
CA LYS A 51 -12.71 -25.25 5.27
C LYS A 51 -11.37 -25.11 4.53
N ARG A 52 -11.37 -24.39 3.42
CA ARG A 52 -10.15 -23.97 2.71
C ARG A 52 -10.04 -22.45 2.87
N GLY A 53 -9.26 -22.03 3.87
CA GLY A 53 -8.56 -20.75 3.82
C GLY A 53 -9.07 -19.59 4.68
N GLU A 54 -9.20 -19.75 6.00
CA GLU A 54 -9.06 -18.63 6.95
C GLU A 54 -7.58 -18.21 7.11
N ARG A 55 -6.88 -18.05 5.98
CA ARG A 55 -5.52 -17.51 5.89
C ARG A 55 -5.50 -16.57 4.70
N GLY A 56 -5.95 -15.33 4.88
CA GLY A 56 -6.10 -14.41 3.76
C GLY A 56 -6.02 -12.91 4.03
N ASP A 57 -6.01 -12.43 5.27
CA ASP A 57 -6.10 -10.97 5.54
C ASP A 57 -4.86 -10.35 6.17
N LYS A 58 -3.67 -10.96 5.98
CA LYS A 58 -2.38 -10.36 6.36
C LYS A 58 -1.48 -10.01 5.17
N HIS A 59 -2.07 -9.74 4.01
CA HIS A 59 -1.35 -9.24 2.83
C HIS A 59 -1.66 -7.76 2.54
N ARG A 60 -1.85 -6.94 3.58
CA ARG A 60 -1.76 -5.47 3.47
C ARG A 60 -0.31 -4.99 3.36
N GLY A 61 0.50 -5.72 2.61
CA GLY A 61 1.89 -5.41 2.35
C GLY A 61 2.04 -4.96 0.92
N GLY A 62 1.65 -3.71 0.63
CA GLY A 62 1.91 -3.09 -0.66
C GLY A 62 3.42 -2.99 -0.95
N LYS A 63 3.79 -2.36 -2.06
CA LYS A 63 5.16 -2.09 -2.53
C LYS A 63 6.10 -1.35 -1.53
N MET A 64 5.68 -1.15 -0.28
CA MET A 64 6.39 -0.47 0.79
C MET A 64 7.12 -1.42 1.74
N HIS A 65 7.11 -2.73 1.47
CA HIS A 65 7.90 -3.69 2.23
C HIS A 65 9.39 -3.28 2.24
N GLY A 66 9.90 -2.95 3.42
CA GLY A 66 11.30 -2.57 3.66
C GLY A 66 11.50 -1.14 4.16
N LEU A 67 10.58 -0.20 3.88
CA LEU A 67 10.70 1.17 4.42
C LEU A 67 10.55 1.23 5.94
N GLU A 68 9.73 0.34 6.51
CA GLU A 68 9.54 0.20 7.96
C GLU A 68 10.80 -0.30 8.68
N GLN A 69 11.72 -0.95 7.97
CA GLN A 69 12.98 -1.46 8.51
C GLN A 69 14.10 -0.42 8.43
N LEU A 70 13.85 0.73 7.80
CA LEU A 70 14.79 1.84 7.75
C LEU A 70 14.60 2.71 8.99
N ASN A 71 15.71 3.28 9.48
CA ASN A 71 15.69 4.31 10.52
C ASN A 71 15.23 5.65 9.93
N LEU A 72 13.95 5.74 9.58
CA LEU A 72 13.33 6.96 9.03
C LEU A 72 13.11 7.99 10.13
N THR A 73 13.43 9.25 9.85
CA THR A 73 13.04 10.36 10.73
C THR A 73 11.53 10.58 10.69
N ASP A 74 10.97 11.20 11.72
CA ASP A 74 9.51 11.44 11.76
C ASP A 74 9.05 12.41 10.66
N ALA A 75 9.92 13.33 10.24
CA ALA A 75 9.70 14.17 9.08
C ALA A 75 9.62 13.33 7.79
N GLN A 76 10.56 12.39 7.58
CA GLN A 76 10.54 11.48 6.41
C GLN A 76 9.29 10.60 6.41
N LYS A 77 8.91 10.02 7.56
CA LYS A 77 7.67 9.21 7.69
C LYS A 77 6.44 10.01 7.30
N THR A 78 6.33 11.24 7.80
CA THR A 78 5.20 12.14 7.50
C THR A 78 5.13 12.48 6.03
N GLN A 79 6.27 12.80 5.40
CA GLN A 79 6.34 13.07 3.96
C GLN A 79 5.95 11.85 3.12
N ILE A 80 6.48 10.66 3.46
CA ILE A 80 6.15 9.41 2.77
C ILE A 80 4.66 9.10 2.90
N LYS A 81 4.08 9.25 4.09
CA LYS A 81 2.65 9.03 4.32
C LYS A 81 1.80 9.97 3.46
N SER A 82 2.14 11.25 3.40
CA SER A 82 1.45 12.22 2.55
C SER A 82 1.54 11.87 1.06
N LEU A 83 2.72 11.47 0.57
CA LEU A 83 2.91 11.00 -0.81
C LEU A 83 2.03 9.76 -1.12
N MET A 84 1.96 8.81 -0.19
CA MET A 84 1.11 7.63 -0.33
C MET A 84 -0.38 7.97 -0.34
N GLU A 85 -0.83 8.84 0.55
CA GLU A 85 -2.22 9.26 0.65
C GLU A 85 -2.65 10.03 -0.61
N SER A 86 -1.82 10.96 -1.07
CA SER A 86 -2.04 11.69 -2.33
C SER A 86 -2.15 10.73 -3.52
N SER A 87 -1.20 9.79 -3.65
CA SER A 87 -1.21 8.78 -4.72
C SER A 87 -2.45 7.87 -4.64
N ARG A 88 -2.85 7.47 -3.42
CA ARG A 88 -4.04 6.65 -3.20
C ARG A 88 -5.32 7.37 -3.62
N THR A 89 -5.47 8.63 -3.22
CA THR A 89 -6.63 9.46 -3.57
C THR A 89 -6.68 9.69 -5.07
N ALA A 90 -5.56 10.05 -5.70
CA ALA A 90 -5.46 10.27 -7.15
C ALA A 90 -5.80 9.01 -7.97
N ASN A 91 -5.49 7.81 -7.45
CA ASN A 91 -5.74 6.53 -8.13
C ASN A 91 -7.03 5.82 -7.69
N GLN A 92 -7.86 6.44 -6.84
CA GLN A 92 -9.03 5.79 -6.26
C GLN A 92 -10.02 5.31 -7.34
N GLY A 93 -10.30 6.14 -8.34
CA GLY A 93 -11.18 5.79 -9.47
C GLY A 93 -10.63 4.62 -10.29
N THR A 94 -9.34 4.66 -10.65
CA THR A 94 -8.65 3.57 -11.36
C THR A 94 -8.72 2.25 -10.57
N PHE A 95 -8.58 2.30 -9.24
CA PHE A 95 -8.68 1.12 -8.39
C PHE A 95 -10.09 0.55 -8.32
N GLN A 96 -11.11 1.41 -8.23
CA GLN A 96 -12.53 1.01 -8.26
C GLN A 96 -12.86 0.34 -9.60
N GLU A 97 -12.49 0.96 -10.72
CA GLU A 97 -12.72 0.39 -12.06
C GLU A 97 -12.03 -0.98 -12.22
N MET A 98 -10.76 -1.08 -11.80
CA MET A 98 -10.03 -2.35 -11.81
C MET A 98 -10.72 -3.43 -10.94
N ARG A 99 -11.28 -3.03 -9.79
CA ARG A 99 -12.00 -3.95 -8.90
C ARG A 99 -13.26 -4.49 -9.57
N ASP A 100 -14.03 -3.62 -10.21
CA ASP A 100 -15.27 -4.00 -10.88
C ASP A 100 -15.01 -4.92 -12.07
N LEU A 101 -14.01 -4.61 -12.89
CA LEU A 101 -13.58 -5.48 -13.99
C LEU A 101 -13.08 -6.84 -13.50
N LYS A 102 -12.40 -6.90 -12.35
CA LYS A 102 -11.99 -8.18 -11.74
C LYS A 102 -13.18 -8.98 -11.23
N MET A 103 -14.22 -8.34 -10.70
CA MET A 103 -15.46 -9.02 -10.31
C MET A 103 -16.16 -9.59 -11.55
N LYS A 104 -16.36 -8.79 -12.60
CA LYS A 104 -16.90 -9.26 -13.89
C LYS A 104 -16.12 -10.44 -14.46
N LYS A 105 -14.78 -10.38 -14.42
CA LYS A 105 -13.91 -11.48 -14.85
C LYS A 105 -14.10 -12.75 -14.02
N ARG A 106 -14.22 -12.62 -12.69
CA ARG A 106 -14.46 -13.76 -11.79
C ARG A 106 -15.82 -14.39 -12.05
N ASP A 107 -16.81 -13.56 -12.33
CA ASP A 107 -18.19 -13.97 -12.55
C ASP A 107 -18.43 -14.45 -13.99
N GLY A 108 -17.40 -14.40 -14.86
CA GLY A 108 -17.42 -14.94 -16.22
C GLY A 108 -18.13 -14.07 -17.26
N ILE A 109 -18.48 -12.83 -16.91
CA ILE A 109 -19.29 -11.92 -17.74
C ILE A 109 -18.46 -10.80 -18.40
N ILE A 110 -17.13 -10.90 -18.35
CA ILE A 110 -16.24 -9.87 -18.90
C ILE A 110 -16.22 -9.89 -20.43
N THR A 111 -16.30 -8.72 -21.06
CA THR A 111 -16.16 -8.59 -22.51
C THR A 111 -14.70 -8.51 -22.96
N THR A 112 -14.44 -8.66 -24.25
CA THR A 112 -13.11 -8.48 -24.84
C THR A 112 -12.58 -7.05 -24.66
N GLU A 113 -13.44 -6.05 -24.84
CA GLU A 113 -13.12 -4.63 -24.62
C GLU A 113 -12.77 -4.34 -23.15
N GLU A 114 -13.56 -4.88 -22.22
CA GLU A 114 -13.31 -4.78 -20.78
C GLU A 114 -11.99 -5.46 -20.37
N GLN A 115 -11.63 -6.56 -21.03
CA GLN A 115 -10.35 -7.22 -20.83
C GLN A 115 -9.18 -6.38 -21.34
N ALA A 116 -9.33 -5.69 -22.48
CA ALA A 116 -8.34 -4.73 -22.97
C ALA A 116 -8.22 -3.53 -22.01
N ARG A 117 -9.34 -2.99 -21.54
CA ARG A 117 -9.38 -1.92 -20.54
C ARG A 117 -8.68 -2.31 -19.25
N MET A 118 -8.89 -3.54 -18.78
CA MET A 118 -8.16 -4.07 -17.63
C MET A 118 -6.65 -4.09 -17.85
N GLN A 119 -6.15 -4.39 -19.05
CA GLN A 119 -4.72 -4.31 -19.33
C GLN A 119 -4.20 -2.88 -19.30
N GLN A 120 -4.92 -1.93 -19.89
CA GLN A 120 -4.57 -0.51 -19.86
C GLN A 120 -4.49 0.01 -18.42
N LEU A 121 -5.49 -0.29 -17.59
CA LEU A 121 -5.51 0.10 -16.18
C LEU A 121 -4.34 -0.51 -15.40
N LYS A 122 -3.94 -1.76 -15.69
CA LYS A 122 -2.75 -2.36 -15.06
C LYS A 122 -1.48 -1.57 -15.39
N THR A 123 -1.31 -1.17 -16.65
CA THR A 123 -0.16 -0.37 -17.08
C THR A 123 -0.18 1.01 -16.42
N GLN A 124 -1.34 1.67 -16.37
CA GLN A 124 -1.51 2.94 -15.68
C GLN A 124 -1.15 2.84 -14.20
N MET A 125 -1.71 1.84 -13.49
CA MET A 125 -1.40 1.60 -12.08
C MET A 125 0.07 1.25 -11.84
N LYS A 126 0.74 0.59 -12.80
CA LYS A 126 2.18 0.31 -12.72
C LYS A 126 2.97 1.61 -12.79
N ALA A 127 2.68 2.46 -13.77
CA ALA A 127 3.35 3.75 -13.95
C ALA A 127 3.16 4.66 -12.72
N THR A 128 1.94 4.79 -12.20
CA THR A 128 1.67 5.63 -11.02
C THR A 128 2.38 5.08 -9.77
N ALA A 129 2.46 3.77 -9.63
CA ALA A 129 3.21 3.15 -8.54
C ALA A 129 4.74 3.34 -8.68
N GLU A 130 5.29 3.34 -9.89
CA GLU A 130 6.71 3.63 -10.15
C GLU A 130 7.06 5.08 -9.88
N GLN A 131 6.19 6.01 -10.30
CA GLN A 131 6.31 7.42 -9.97
C GLN A 131 6.29 7.64 -8.46
N THR A 132 5.29 7.08 -7.76
CA THR A 132 5.17 7.18 -6.31
C THR A 132 6.42 6.63 -5.61
N HIS A 133 6.89 5.45 -6.04
CA HIS A 133 8.12 4.85 -5.50
C HIS A 133 9.34 5.74 -5.72
N SER A 134 9.47 6.37 -6.88
CA SER A 134 10.57 7.30 -7.17
C SER A 134 10.52 8.54 -6.28
N SER A 135 9.33 9.11 -6.05
CA SER A 135 9.14 10.22 -5.11
C SER A 135 9.51 9.82 -3.68
N ILE A 136 9.19 8.60 -3.25
CA ILE A 136 9.58 8.09 -1.93
C ILE A 136 11.10 7.93 -1.83
N LEU A 137 11.76 7.36 -2.86
CA LEU A 137 13.22 7.24 -2.86
C LEU A 137 13.92 8.59 -2.76
N ALA A 138 13.34 9.64 -3.34
CA ALA A 138 13.89 11.00 -3.25
C ALA A 138 13.91 11.55 -1.82
N VAL A 139 13.02 11.09 -0.94
CA VAL A 139 12.97 11.47 0.49
C VAL A 139 14.05 10.77 1.31
N LEU A 140 14.56 9.63 0.84
CA LEU A 140 15.56 8.83 1.54
C LEU A 140 16.98 9.37 1.31
N THR A 141 17.82 9.26 2.34
CA THR A 141 19.27 9.50 2.22
C THR A 141 19.94 8.41 1.37
N PRO A 142 21.12 8.66 0.78
CA PRO A 142 21.86 7.66 0.02
C PRO A 142 22.09 6.35 0.80
N GLU A 143 22.41 6.45 2.09
CA GLU A 143 22.66 5.31 2.97
C GLU A 143 21.37 4.50 3.21
N GLN A 144 20.24 5.18 3.43
CA GLN A 144 18.93 4.54 3.57
C GLN A 144 18.50 3.83 2.27
N ARG A 145 18.84 4.37 1.09
CA ARG A 145 18.58 3.72 -0.20
C ARG A 145 19.40 2.43 -0.35
N ALA A 146 20.68 2.47 0.02
CA ALA A 146 21.53 1.29 0.00
C ALA A 146 21.01 0.18 0.94
N GLN A 147 20.58 0.55 2.16
CA GLN A 147 19.93 -0.39 3.07
C GLN A 147 18.64 -0.98 2.50
N LEU A 148 17.82 -0.15 1.85
CA LEU A 148 16.59 -0.61 1.21
C LEU A 148 16.87 -1.64 0.09
N GLU A 149 17.94 -1.46 -0.68
CA GLU A 149 18.36 -2.43 -1.70
C GLU A 149 18.80 -3.76 -1.09
N GLN A 150 19.54 -3.74 0.02
CA GLN A 150 19.92 -4.95 0.75
C GLN A 150 18.69 -5.70 1.27
N ILE A 151 17.72 -4.98 1.87
CA ILE A 151 16.46 -5.56 2.34
C ILE A 151 15.67 -6.18 1.17
N LYS A 152 15.63 -5.49 0.02
CA LYS A 152 14.96 -5.99 -1.20
C LYS A 152 15.58 -7.31 -1.68
N GLU A 153 16.90 -7.42 -1.70
CA GLU A 153 17.58 -8.65 -2.12
C GLU A 153 17.35 -9.80 -1.13
N GLN A 154 17.43 -9.54 0.16
CA GLN A 154 17.10 -10.55 1.19
C GLN A 154 15.66 -11.05 1.04
N HIS A 155 14.70 -10.15 0.83
CA HIS A 155 13.30 -10.52 0.61
C HIS A 155 13.10 -11.34 -0.66
N LYS A 156 13.86 -11.05 -1.72
CA LYS A 156 13.85 -11.81 -2.98
C LYS A 156 14.37 -13.23 -2.76
N GLN A 157 15.51 -13.41 -2.10
CA GLN A 157 16.07 -14.72 -1.78
C GLN A 157 15.11 -15.56 -0.92
N GLN A 158 14.50 -14.95 0.11
CA GLN A 158 13.49 -15.65 0.92
C GLN A 158 12.27 -16.07 0.10
N ARG A 159 11.85 -15.25 -0.88
CA ARG A 159 10.74 -15.58 -1.77
C ARG A 159 11.10 -16.74 -2.70
N GLU A 160 12.31 -16.78 -3.22
CA GLU A 160 12.84 -17.87 -4.05
C GLU A 160 12.92 -19.17 -3.27
N LYS A 161 13.52 -19.17 -2.08
CA LYS A 161 13.56 -20.35 -1.18
C LYS A 161 12.15 -20.86 -0.86
N ARG A 162 11.19 -19.96 -0.58
CA ARG A 162 9.79 -20.34 -0.37
C ARG A 162 9.13 -20.93 -1.61
N ARG A 163 9.52 -20.49 -2.81
CA ARG A 163 9.02 -21.03 -4.08
C ARG A 163 9.56 -22.43 -4.31
N GLU A 164 10.85 -22.65 -4.09
CA GLU A 164 11.52 -23.96 -4.21
C GLU A 164 10.90 -24.99 -3.25
N MET A 165 10.70 -24.63 -1.98
CA MET A 165 10.04 -25.53 -1.01
C MET A 165 8.62 -25.93 -1.45
N ARG A 166 7.89 -25.07 -2.16
CA ARG A 166 6.54 -25.39 -2.68
C ARG A 166 6.58 -26.25 -3.93
N GLN A 167 7.67 -26.19 -4.70
CA GLN A 167 7.88 -27.02 -5.88
C GLN A 167 8.39 -28.40 -5.51
N ASN A 168 9.26 -28.50 -4.50
CA ASN A 168 9.84 -29.77 -4.03
C ASN A 168 8.96 -30.52 -3.01
N GLY A 169 7.93 -29.85 -2.46
CA GLY A 169 6.94 -30.46 -1.56
C GLY A 169 5.68 -30.97 -2.27
N GLN A 170 5.72 -31.09 -3.59
CA GLN A 170 4.72 -31.75 -4.44
C GLN A 170 5.32 -33.05 -5.00
#